data_AF-A0A256YXB4-F1
#
_entry.id   AF-A0A256YXB4-F1
#
_cell.length_a   1.000
_cell.length_b   1.000
_cell.length_c   1.000
_cell.angle_alpha   90.00
_cell.angle_beta   90.00
_cell.angle_gamma   90.00
#
_symmetry.space_group_name_H-M   'P 1'
#
loop_
_entity.id
_entity.type
_entity.pdbx_description
1 polymer ?
#
loop_
_entity_poly.entity_id
_entity_poly.type
_entity_poly.pdbx_seq_one_letter_code
_entity_poly.pdbx_strand_id
1 'polypeptide(L)'
;MKFNLDKGILIQILLVVLSGFIISFFVDPRVRVLPLMLSVAVAMIRLVSRGKRKLLGTGYEVNEDLIYLVTHMYAISTGRPPHRRLFMLDTWAGSYDGYDSILRRIAVLAVDWGYGFARAIRIVAKELSNKVFRDFLLRLGELLAIGEEPIRFLDIERRALITEYQAHYVRILEASKLLLGIYTSSVSSAIFIVITFMISTFLFSISSSMIVLVYTVIAISLSALAYILYKVLPRDRVTHNLKNVRIPEKTRYKILLVMGLTISILIGILTYKIFGDSYLAISTAALPLVIPGLYARHVEKKIREIESFFTIFIRSFGLTYSMIPHTATALASTLRSGYGPLTTYLKRLLARINAGIEAKIAWYQFIGETWSEIVRRNVNILYDSINTGADLARVGTVLSETT
;
A
#
# COMPACT_ATOMS: atom_id res chain seq x y z
N MET A 1 31.36 8.74 10.79
CA MET A 1 30.29 7.79 11.17
C MET A 1 29.94 7.97 12.64
N LYS A 2 29.03 8.91 12.99
CA LYS A 2 28.54 9.10 14.36
C LYS A 2 27.13 8.54 14.46
N PHE A 3 26.96 7.39 15.12
CA PHE A 3 25.65 6.88 15.53
C PHE A 3 25.17 7.77 16.69
N ASN A 4 24.46 8.86 16.38
CA ASN A 4 23.71 9.59 17.39
C ASN A 4 22.50 8.72 17.78
N LEU A 5 22.71 7.83 18.76
CA LEU A 5 21.65 7.06 19.40
C LEU A 5 20.84 8.01 20.28
N ASP A 6 19.65 8.33 19.80
CA ASP A 6 18.65 9.08 20.54
C ASP A 6 18.35 8.37 21.89
N LYS A 7 18.63 9.06 23.02
CA LYS A 7 18.73 8.48 24.37
C LYS A 7 17.48 7.71 24.78
N GLY A 8 16.30 8.13 24.32
CA GLY A 8 15.03 7.46 24.61
C GLY A 8 14.91 6.04 24.07
N ILE A 9 15.61 5.70 22.98
CA ILE A 9 15.54 4.35 22.39
C ILE A 9 16.57 3.41 23.01
N LEU A 10 17.71 3.94 23.45
CA LEU A 10 18.67 3.15 24.23
C LEU A 10 18.01 2.67 25.53
N ILE A 11 17.21 3.53 26.15
CA ILE A 11 16.36 3.21 27.31
C ILE A 11 15.30 2.16 26.95
N GLN A 12 14.61 2.27 25.81
CA GLN A 12 13.62 1.26 25.40
C GLN A 12 14.22 -0.10 25.05
N ILE A 13 15.39 -0.15 24.39
CA ILE A 13 16.10 -1.40 24.08
C ILE A 13 16.56 -2.04 25.39
N LEU A 14 17.10 -1.25 26.31
CA LEU A 14 17.51 -1.71 27.64
C LEU A 14 16.30 -2.24 28.42
N LEU A 15 15.14 -1.57 28.36
CA LEU A 15 13.87 -2.02 28.96
C LEU A 15 13.37 -3.34 28.37
N VAL A 16 13.45 -3.54 27.05
CA VAL A 16 13.04 -4.80 26.41
C VAL A 16 13.95 -5.95 26.85
N VAL A 17 15.27 -5.71 26.89
CA VAL A 17 16.25 -6.70 27.36
C VAL A 17 16.07 -6.98 28.87
N LEU A 18 15.84 -5.95 29.70
CA LEU A 18 15.53 -6.11 31.12
C LEU A 18 14.22 -6.86 31.34
N SER A 19 13.18 -6.59 30.53
CA SER A 19 11.90 -7.31 30.63
C SER A 19 12.07 -8.79 30.30
N GLY A 20 12.88 -9.13 29.28
CA GLY A 20 13.25 -10.52 28.97
C GLY A 20 14.06 -11.18 30.10
N PHE A 21 14.94 -10.42 30.75
CA PHE A 21 15.72 -10.86 31.89
C PHE A 21 14.84 -11.14 33.12
N ILE A 22 13.87 -10.28 33.43
CA ILE A 22 12.92 -10.45 34.54
C ILE A 22 12.00 -11.65 34.30
N ILE A 23 11.48 -11.82 33.08
CA ILE A 23 10.64 -12.96 32.73
C ILE A 23 11.43 -14.28 32.84
N SER A 24 12.74 -14.27 32.58
CA SER A 24 13.60 -15.45 32.73
C SER A 24 13.71 -15.96 34.17
N PHE A 25 13.47 -15.12 35.18
CA PHE A 25 13.47 -15.54 36.59
C PHE A 25 12.23 -16.34 36.98
N PHE A 26 11.10 -16.13 36.32
CA PHE A 26 9.81 -16.78 36.62
C PHE A 26 9.53 -18.06 35.82
N VAL A 27 10.40 -18.40 34.87
CA VAL A 27 10.26 -19.58 34.00
C VAL A 27 11.13 -20.73 34.51
N ASP A 28 10.64 -21.97 34.37
CA ASP A 28 11.30 -23.22 34.74
C ASP A 28 12.80 -23.23 34.33
N PRO A 29 13.75 -23.73 35.17
CA PRO A 29 15.20 -23.61 34.92
C PRO A 29 15.65 -24.21 33.58
N ARG A 30 14.89 -25.16 33.02
CA ARG A 30 15.15 -25.82 31.73
C ARG A 30 14.84 -24.92 30.51
N VAL A 31 14.02 -23.89 30.67
CA VAL A 31 13.55 -22.99 29.58
C VAL A 31 13.90 -21.52 29.81
N ARG A 32 14.70 -21.21 30.84
CA ARG A 32 15.14 -19.86 31.22
C ARG A 32 15.82 -19.07 30.08
N VAL A 33 16.47 -19.75 29.13
CA VAL A 33 17.16 -19.13 27.99
C VAL A 33 16.22 -18.57 26.90
N LEU A 34 14.99 -19.07 26.81
CA LEU A 34 14.01 -18.71 25.79
C LEU A 34 13.59 -17.22 25.83
N PRO A 35 13.14 -16.66 26.97
CA PRO A 35 12.72 -15.26 27.05
C PRO A 35 13.87 -14.27 26.84
N LEU A 36 15.08 -14.63 27.26
CA LEU A 36 16.27 -13.79 27.10
C LEU A 36 16.67 -13.71 25.62
N MET A 37 16.70 -14.85 24.91
CA MET A 37 16.97 -14.90 23.48
C MET A 37 15.90 -14.16 22.64
N LEU A 38 14.62 -14.29 23.00
CA LEU A 38 13.53 -13.56 22.34
C LEU A 38 13.70 -12.04 22.49
N SER A 39 14.13 -11.57 23.66
CA SER A 39 14.35 -10.15 23.92
C SER A 39 15.52 -9.57 23.11
N VAL A 40 16.60 -10.34 22.95
CA VAL A 40 17.77 -9.97 22.13
C VAL A 40 17.41 -9.96 20.64
N ALA A 41 16.61 -10.93 20.19
CA ALA A 41 16.08 -10.98 18.83
C ALA A 41 15.24 -9.74 18.50
N VAL A 42 14.31 -9.36 19.39
CA VAL A 42 13.46 -8.16 19.24
C VAL A 42 14.30 -6.88 19.24
N ALA A 43 15.34 -6.81 20.07
CA ALA A 43 16.28 -5.68 20.09
C ALA A 43 17.07 -5.55 18.77
N MET A 44 17.61 -6.66 18.26
CA MET A 44 18.31 -6.71 16.96
C MET A 44 17.40 -6.34 15.80
N ILE A 45 16.17 -6.88 15.77
CA ILE A 45 15.14 -6.56 14.79
C ILE A 45 14.85 -5.06 14.80
N ARG A 46 14.71 -4.43 15.97
CA ARG A 46 14.50 -2.97 16.08
C ARG A 46 15.69 -2.15 15.61
N LEU A 47 16.92 -2.60 15.85
CA LEU A 47 18.13 -1.91 15.38
C LEU A 47 18.19 -1.89 13.84
N VAL A 48 18.00 -3.04 13.20
CA VAL A 48 17.91 -3.18 11.73
C VAL A 48 16.73 -2.38 11.18
N SER A 49 15.62 -2.32 11.94
CA SER A 49 14.43 -1.58 11.54
C SER A 49 14.67 -0.08 11.32
N ARG A 50 15.72 0.51 11.93
CA ARG A 50 16.11 1.91 11.78
C ARG A 50 16.95 2.20 10.53
N GLY A 51 17.60 1.19 9.96
CA GLY A 51 18.31 1.32 8.67
C GLY A 51 17.40 1.80 7.53
N LYS A 52 16.07 1.71 7.71
CA LYS A 52 15.04 2.16 6.76
C LYS A 52 15.22 3.57 6.23
N ARG A 53 15.73 4.52 7.02
CA ARG A 53 15.89 5.92 6.55
C ARG A 53 17.15 6.17 5.72
N LYS A 54 18.11 5.24 5.70
CA LYS A 54 19.39 5.43 4.99
C LYS A 54 19.73 4.35 3.96
N LEU A 55 19.32 3.10 4.14
CA LEU A 55 19.59 2.03 3.17
C LEU A 55 18.64 2.02 1.97
N LEU A 56 17.43 2.59 2.09
CA LEU A 56 16.40 2.57 1.04
C LEU A 56 16.26 3.90 0.29
N GLY A 57 17.21 4.84 0.42
CA GLY A 57 17.34 5.96 -0.51
C GLY A 57 16.09 6.82 -0.70
N THR A 58 15.51 7.36 0.38
CA THR A 58 14.34 8.28 0.36
C THR A 58 14.65 9.67 -0.22
N GLY A 59 15.49 9.77 -1.25
CA GLY A 59 15.79 10.99 -1.99
C GLY A 59 15.34 10.94 -3.46
N TYR A 60 15.00 9.75 -3.95
CA TYR A 60 14.63 9.51 -5.35
C TYR A 60 13.48 8.50 -5.42
N GLU A 61 12.33 8.89 -4.88
CA GLU A 61 11.13 8.06 -4.91
C GLU A 61 10.12 8.68 -5.87
N VAL A 62 10.04 8.11 -7.07
CA VAL A 62 8.82 8.23 -7.87
C VAL A 62 7.73 7.51 -7.07
N ASN A 63 6.88 8.30 -6.41
CA ASN A 63 5.77 7.79 -5.63
C ASN A 63 4.56 7.61 -6.57
N GLU A 64 3.79 6.55 -6.36
CA GLU A 64 2.55 6.29 -7.10
C GLU A 64 1.59 7.49 -7.00
N ASP A 65 1.52 8.15 -5.83
CA ASP A 65 0.70 9.35 -5.62
C ASP A 65 1.08 10.51 -6.54
N LEU A 66 2.37 10.65 -6.88
CA LEU A 66 2.84 11.68 -7.82
C LEU A 66 2.35 11.38 -9.26
N ILE A 67 2.36 10.12 -9.66
CA ILE A 67 1.87 9.69 -10.99
C ILE A 67 0.38 10.01 -11.12
N TYR A 68 -0.42 9.65 -10.12
CA TYR A 68 -1.86 9.96 -10.15
C TYR A 68 -2.13 11.46 -10.09
N LEU A 69 -1.33 12.25 -9.36
CA LEU A 69 -1.45 13.70 -9.34
C LEU A 69 -1.14 14.33 -10.70
N VAL A 70 -0.03 13.94 -11.35
CA VAL A 70 0.31 14.46 -12.69
C VAL A 70 -0.72 14.00 -13.73
N THR A 71 -1.22 12.77 -13.59
CA THR A 71 -2.34 12.26 -14.41
C THR A 71 -3.62 13.08 -14.19
N HIS A 72 -3.91 13.48 -12.95
CA HIS A 72 -5.05 14.34 -12.62
C HIS A 72 -4.89 15.73 -13.25
N MET A 73 -3.71 16.33 -13.13
CA MET A 73 -3.39 17.60 -13.77
C MET A 73 -3.52 17.52 -15.30
N TYR A 74 -3.01 16.44 -15.91
CA TYR A 74 -3.16 16.19 -17.34
C TYR A 74 -4.63 16.11 -17.74
N ALA A 75 -5.41 15.30 -17.02
CA ALA A 75 -6.81 15.07 -17.33
C ALA A 75 -7.61 16.37 -17.32
N ILE A 76 -7.43 17.19 -16.29
CA ILE A 76 -8.05 18.53 -16.19
C ILE A 76 -7.56 19.46 -17.29
N SER A 77 -6.26 19.42 -17.63
CA SER A 77 -5.68 20.30 -18.64
C SER A 77 -6.32 20.13 -20.03
N THR A 78 -6.87 18.95 -20.33
CA THR A 78 -7.57 18.72 -21.60
C THR A 78 -8.81 19.61 -21.79
N GLY A 79 -9.43 20.07 -20.70
CA GLY A 79 -10.54 21.03 -20.72
C GLY A 79 -10.10 22.50 -20.86
N ARG A 80 -8.80 22.75 -21.00
CA ARG A 80 -8.19 24.10 -21.06
C ARG A 80 -8.70 25.08 -19.99
N PRO A 81 -8.72 24.70 -18.71
CA PRO A 81 -9.19 25.58 -17.66
C PRO A 81 -8.14 26.67 -17.35
N PRO A 82 -8.52 27.74 -16.63
CA PRO A 82 -7.58 28.74 -16.15
C PRO A 82 -6.44 28.11 -15.35
N HIS A 83 -5.22 28.66 -15.44
CA HIS A 83 -4.03 28.09 -14.78
C HIS A 83 -4.24 27.84 -13.28
N ARG A 84 -4.98 28.72 -12.59
CA ARG A 84 -5.37 28.53 -11.17
C ARG A 84 -6.01 27.17 -10.91
N ARG A 85 -6.87 26.71 -11.82
CA ARG A 85 -7.59 25.45 -11.69
C ARG A 85 -6.70 24.23 -11.83
N LEU A 86 -5.63 24.30 -12.63
CA LEU A 86 -4.64 23.22 -12.76
C LEU A 86 -3.93 22.90 -11.44
N PHE A 87 -3.78 23.90 -10.56
CA PHE A 87 -3.15 23.76 -9.25
C PHE A 87 -4.17 23.58 -8.10
N MET A 88 -5.47 23.72 -8.37
CA MET A 88 -6.55 23.49 -7.41
C MET A 88 -7.39 22.28 -7.83
N LEU A 89 -6.85 21.08 -7.62
CA LEU A 89 -7.53 19.81 -7.88
C LEU A 89 -8.67 19.60 -6.86
N ASP A 90 -9.84 19.08 -7.29
CA ASP A 90 -10.89 18.65 -6.35
C ASP A 90 -10.63 17.20 -5.93
N THR A 91 -9.95 17.04 -4.79
CA THR A 91 -9.60 15.75 -4.19
C THR A 91 -10.60 15.36 -3.09
N TRP A 92 -11.81 14.99 -3.50
CA TRP A 92 -12.90 14.66 -2.57
C TRP A 92 -12.86 13.21 -2.06
N ALA A 93 -12.30 12.27 -2.84
CA ALA A 93 -12.20 10.86 -2.48
C ALA A 93 -10.79 10.45 -1.99
N GLY A 94 -10.08 11.35 -1.30
CA GLY A 94 -8.72 11.12 -0.79
C GLY A 94 -7.70 12.09 -1.37
N SER A 95 -6.55 12.21 -0.73
CA SER A 95 -5.48 13.18 -1.04
C SER A 95 -4.21 12.47 -1.53
N TYR A 96 -3.42 13.16 -2.34
CA TYR A 96 -2.14 12.70 -2.90
C TYR A 96 -0.99 12.93 -1.92
N ASP A 97 -1.05 12.32 -0.73
CA ASP A 97 0.02 12.35 0.30
C ASP A 97 0.62 13.75 0.57
N GLY A 98 -0.21 14.80 0.49
CA GLY A 98 0.18 16.19 0.72
C GLY A 98 0.66 16.97 -0.52
N TYR A 99 0.87 16.32 -1.68
CA TYR A 99 1.22 17.00 -2.92
C TYR A 99 0.13 17.98 -3.39
N ASP A 100 -1.14 17.64 -3.18
CA ASP A 100 -2.31 18.51 -3.45
C ASP A 100 -2.28 19.80 -2.62
N SER A 101 -1.87 19.71 -1.35
CA SER A 101 -1.72 20.88 -0.48
C SER A 101 -0.61 21.81 -0.96
N ILE A 102 0.47 21.24 -1.51
CA ILE A 102 1.59 22.00 -2.08
C ILE A 102 1.13 22.72 -3.36
N LEU A 103 0.41 22.03 -4.27
CA LEU A 103 -0.17 22.66 -5.46
C LEU A 103 -1.13 23.80 -5.08
N ARG A 104 -1.98 23.59 -4.08
CA ARG A 104 -2.89 24.64 -3.59
C ARG A 104 -2.13 25.84 -3.04
N ARG A 105 -1.04 25.62 -2.29
CA ARG A 105 -0.15 26.70 -1.81
C ARG A 105 0.46 27.47 -2.98
N ILE A 106 0.88 26.80 -4.04
CA ILE A 106 1.37 27.45 -5.27
C ILE A 106 0.27 28.30 -5.91
N ALA A 107 -0.96 27.78 -6.02
CA ALA A 107 -2.09 28.52 -6.58
C ALA A 107 -2.41 29.80 -5.80
N VAL A 108 -2.42 29.71 -4.47
CA VAL A 108 -2.65 30.85 -3.56
C VAL A 108 -1.55 31.90 -3.71
N LEU A 109 -0.28 31.49 -3.72
CA LEU A 109 0.85 32.41 -3.90
C LEU A 109 0.86 33.06 -5.29
N ALA A 110 0.50 32.30 -6.33
CA ALA A 110 0.52 32.78 -7.69
C ALA A 110 -0.59 33.80 -7.97
N VAL A 111 -1.82 33.51 -7.53
CA VAL A 111 -3.02 34.28 -7.85
C VAL A 111 -3.39 35.25 -6.74
N ASP A 112 -3.59 34.74 -5.52
CA ASP A 112 -4.14 35.56 -4.42
C ASP A 112 -3.08 36.56 -3.90
N TRP A 113 -1.79 36.20 -3.96
CA TRP A 113 -0.66 37.08 -3.60
C TRP A 113 0.01 37.75 -4.80
N GLY A 114 -0.41 37.44 -6.03
CA GLY A 114 0.09 38.10 -7.24
C GLY A 114 1.54 37.83 -7.63
N TYR A 115 2.22 36.83 -7.07
CA TYR A 115 3.61 36.52 -7.45
C TYR A 115 3.75 35.92 -8.86
N GLY A 116 2.66 35.40 -9.43
CA GLY A 116 2.67 34.61 -10.67
C GLY A 116 3.19 33.19 -10.49
N PHE A 117 2.76 32.27 -11.37
CA PHE A 117 3.04 30.83 -11.23
C PHE A 117 4.53 30.51 -11.21
N ALA A 118 5.32 31.08 -12.12
CA ALA A 118 6.75 30.80 -12.22
C ALA A 118 7.52 31.16 -10.94
N ARG A 119 7.24 32.32 -10.34
CA ARG A 119 7.90 32.76 -9.09
C ARG A 119 7.38 31.99 -7.88
N ALA A 120 6.08 31.75 -7.79
CA ALA A 120 5.47 30.95 -6.72
C ALA A 120 6.04 29.51 -6.68
N ILE A 121 6.15 28.88 -7.85
CA ILE A 121 6.77 27.55 -7.99
C ILE A 121 8.21 27.56 -7.49
N ARG A 122 9.04 28.54 -7.90
CA ARG A 122 10.44 28.63 -7.46
C ARG A 122 10.60 28.79 -5.95
N ILE A 123 9.66 29.49 -5.29
CA ILE A 123 9.68 29.66 -3.83
C ILE A 123 9.39 28.31 -3.16
N VAL A 124 8.29 27.66 -3.55
CA VAL A 124 7.85 26.39 -2.95
C VAL A 124 8.86 25.26 -3.26
N ALA A 125 9.43 25.24 -4.46
CA ALA A 125 10.41 24.25 -4.89
C ALA A 125 11.65 24.16 -3.97
N LYS A 126 12.04 25.25 -3.32
CA LYS A 126 13.17 25.26 -2.37
C LYS A 126 12.90 24.48 -1.08
N GLU A 127 11.64 24.33 -0.70
CA GLU A 127 11.22 23.63 0.52
C GLU A 127 10.95 22.13 0.28
N LEU A 128 10.98 21.67 -0.99
CA LEU A 128 10.64 20.30 -1.34
C LEU A 128 11.81 19.34 -1.16
N SER A 129 11.56 18.27 -0.39
CA SER A 129 12.47 17.15 -0.18
C SER A 129 12.50 16.19 -1.37
N ASN A 130 11.36 15.95 -2.03
CA ASN A 130 11.29 15.06 -3.19
C ASN A 130 11.87 15.76 -4.44
N LYS A 131 13.01 15.26 -4.91
CA LYS A 131 13.71 15.78 -6.09
C LYS A 131 12.87 15.67 -7.37
N VAL A 132 12.18 14.54 -7.59
CA VAL A 132 11.39 14.29 -8.81
C VAL A 132 10.25 15.31 -8.91
N PHE A 133 9.49 15.48 -7.83
CA PHE A 133 8.39 16.44 -7.80
C PHE A 133 8.87 17.89 -7.93
N ARG A 134 10.00 18.23 -7.30
CA ARG A 134 10.62 19.56 -7.42
C ARG A 134 11.02 19.85 -8.86
N ASP A 135 11.70 18.92 -9.51
CA ASP A 135 12.20 19.10 -10.88
C ASP A 135 11.03 19.17 -11.88
N PHE A 136 9.97 18.38 -11.66
CA PHE A 136 8.69 18.50 -12.38
C PHE A 136 8.09 19.91 -12.26
N LEU A 137 7.94 20.42 -11.03
CA LEU A 137 7.34 21.72 -10.79
C LEU A 137 8.16 22.84 -11.44
N LEU A 138 9.50 22.79 -11.36
CA LEU A 138 10.37 23.77 -11.98
C LEU A 138 10.19 23.80 -13.52
N ARG A 139 10.19 22.63 -14.17
CA ARG A 139 9.91 22.51 -15.62
C ARG A 139 8.51 23.05 -15.97
N LEU A 140 7.50 22.72 -15.18
CA LEU A 140 6.14 23.24 -15.37
C LEU A 140 6.11 24.77 -15.23
N GLY A 141 6.84 25.32 -14.26
CA GLY A 141 6.91 26.77 -14.05
C GLY A 141 7.60 27.52 -15.19
N GLU A 142 8.61 26.92 -15.82
CA GLU A 142 9.25 27.45 -17.02
C GLU A 142 8.28 27.46 -18.21
N LEU A 143 7.55 26.37 -18.43
CA LEU A 143 6.53 26.28 -19.46
C LEU A 143 5.42 27.33 -19.29
N LEU A 144 4.91 27.46 -18.07
CA LEU A 144 3.87 28.45 -17.76
C LEU A 144 4.38 29.90 -17.88
N ALA A 145 5.68 30.14 -17.72
CA ALA A 145 6.28 31.46 -17.95
C ALA A 145 6.35 31.82 -19.44
N ILE A 146 6.55 30.82 -20.30
CA ILE A 146 6.56 30.97 -21.76
C ILE A 146 5.12 31.13 -22.32
N GLY A 147 4.12 30.64 -21.58
CA GLY A 147 2.71 30.72 -21.98
C GLY A 147 2.27 29.59 -22.92
N GLU A 148 3.04 28.51 -23.01
CA GLU A 148 2.67 27.33 -23.79
C GLU A 148 1.53 26.53 -23.12
N GLU A 149 0.72 25.83 -23.92
CA GLU A 149 -0.34 24.96 -23.39
C GLU A 149 0.26 23.76 -22.62
N PRO A 150 -0.12 23.53 -21.34
CA PRO A 150 0.52 22.50 -20.52
C PRO A 150 0.13 21.07 -20.90
N ILE A 151 -0.85 20.87 -21.79
CA ILE A 151 -1.42 19.56 -22.13
C ILE A 151 -0.34 18.59 -22.65
N ARG A 152 0.48 19.03 -23.61
CA ARG A 152 1.53 18.18 -24.22
C ARG A 152 2.63 17.85 -23.22
N PHE A 153 3.07 18.87 -22.47
CA PHE A 153 4.08 18.69 -21.43
C PHE A 153 3.61 17.72 -20.35
N LEU A 154 2.39 17.87 -19.86
CA LEU A 154 1.82 16.99 -18.84
C LEU A 154 1.68 15.54 -19.34
N ASP A 155 1.37 15.31 -20.62
CA ASP A 155 1.34 13.93 -21.17
C ASP A 155 2.75 13.32 -21.23
N ILE A 156 3.73 14.08 -21.71
CA ILE A 156 5.13 13.62 -21.81
C ILE A 156 5.67 13.31 -20.41
N GLU A 157 5.47 14.21 -19.46
CA GLU A 157 5.94 14.06 -18.10
C GLU A 157 5.23 12.91 -17.38
N ARG A 158 3.91 12.76 -17.55
CA ARG A 158 3.16 11.60 -17.03
C ARG A 158 3.76 10.29 -17.54
N ARG A 159 3.97 10.16 -18.86
CA ARG A 159 4.54 8.95 -19.46
C ARG A 159 5.95 8.68 -18.92
N ALA A 160 6.79 9.72 -18.83
CA ALA A 160 8.13 9.62 -18.26
C ALA A 160 8.11 9.12 -16.81
N LEU A 161 7.22 9.65 -15.98
CA LEU A 161 7.04 9.21 -14.59
C LEU A 161 6.56 7.76 -14.50
N ILE A 162 5.63 7.34 -15.36
CA ILE A 162 5.17 5.94 -15.41
C ILE A 162 6.32 5.01 -15.78
N THR A 163 7.09 5.34 -16.82
CA THR A 163 8.25 4.53 -17.25
C THR A 163 9.33 4.47 -16.16
N GLU A 164 9.62 5.58 -15.51
CA GLU A 164 10.59 5.64 -14.42
C GLU A 164 10.12 4.83 -13.21
N TYR A 165 8.83 4.92 -12.86
CA TYR A 165 8.21 4.11 -11.81
C TYR A 165 8.29 2.62 -12.12
N GLN A 166 7.94 2.21 -13.34
CA GLN A 166 8.02 0.82 -13.78
C GLN A 166 9.46 0.29 -13.68
N ALA A 167 10.45 1.05 -14.17
CA ALA A 167 11.85 0.68 -14.06
C ALA A 167 12.31 0.58 -12.60
N HIS A 168 11.88 1.50 -11.75
CA HIS A 168 12.17 1.44 -10.31
C HIS A 168 11.50 0.24 -9.63
N TYR A 169 10.24 -0.05 -9.94
CA TYR A 169 9.49 -1.16 -9.39
C TYR A 169 10.09 -2.51 -9.81
N VAL A 170 10.50 -2.66 -11.07
CA VAL A 170 11.22 -3.86 -11.55
C VAL A 170 12.50 -4.10 -10.76
N ARG A 171 13.30 -3.06 -10.49
CA ARG A 171 14.50 -3.18 -9.64
C ARG A 171 14.16 -3.64 -8.22
N ILE A 172 13.08 -3.13 -7.62
CA ILE A 172 12.62 -3.59 -6.30
C ILE A 172 12.17 -5.05 -6.35
N LEU A 173 11.46 -5.47 -7.40
CA LEU A 173 11.05 -6.86 -7.59
C LEU A 173 12.25 -7.80 -7.73
N GLU A 174 13.26 -7.41 -8.51
CA GLU A 174 14.51 -8.17 -8.64
C GLU A 174 15.25 -8.30 -7.32
N ALA A 175 15.40 -7.19 -6.58
CA ALA A 175 15.99 -7.22 -5.24
C ALA A 175 15.19 -8.12 -4.29
N SER A 176 13.85 -8.09 -4.38
CA SER A 176 12.97 -8.94 -3.57
C SER A 176 13.12 -10.43 -3.94
N LYS A 177 13.29 -10.76 -5.22
CA LYS A 177 13.57 -12.14 -5.68
C LYS A 177 14.91 -12.65 -5.15
N LEU A 178 15.96 -11.82 -5.16
CA LEU A 178 17.25 -12.18 -4.58
C LEU A 178 17.15 -12.45 -3.07
N LEU A 179 16.44 -11.59 -2.33
CA LEU A 179 16.19 -11.79 -0.90
C LEU A 179 15.37 -13.06 -0.62
N LEU A 180 14.39 -13.36 -1.46
CA LEU A 180 13.63 -14.61 -1.37
C LEU A 180 14.54 -15.82 -1.62
N GLY A 181 15.46 -15.74 -2.59
CA GLY A 181 16.50 -16.74 -2.84
C GLY A 181 17.33 -17.01 -1.58
N ILE A 182 17.86 -15.94 -0.96
CA ILE A 182 18.63 -16.02 0.30
C ILE A 182 17.80 -16.68 1.41
N TYR A 183 16.52 -16.32 1.52
CA TYR A 183 15.60 -16.93 2.50
C TYR A 183 15.44 -18.44 2.26
N THR A 184 15.19 -18.86 1.01
CA THR A 184 15.04 -20.28 0.68
C THR A 184 16.31 -21.09 0.95
N SER A 185 17.49 -20.57 0.60
CA SER A 185 18.77 -21.19 0.92
C SER A 185 18.99 -21.29 2.44
N SER A 186 18.67 -20.23 3.19
CA SER A 186 18.79 -20.21 4.65
C SER A 186 17.88 -21.23 5.32
N VAL A 187 16.66 -21.41 4.84
CA VAL A 187 15.73 -22.44 5.31
C VAL A 187 16.28 -23.84 5.03
N SER A 188 16.81 -24.09 3.83
CA SER A 188 17.43 -25.38 3.49
C SER A 188 18.63 -25.72 4.40
N SER A 189 19.53 -24.74 4.61
CA SER A 189 20.65 -24.89 5.53
C SER A 189 20.19 -25.14 6.97
N ALA A 190 19.15 -24.44 7.42
CA ALA A 190 18.56 -24.66 8.73
C ALA A 190 17.98 -26.07 8.90
N ILE A 191 17.27 -26.59 7.88
CA ILE A 191 16.75 -27.96 7.89
C ILE A 191 17.88 -28.97 7.99
N PHE A 192 18.97 -28.77 7.23
CA PHE A 192 20.14 -29.64 7.29
C PHE A 192 20.75 -29.66 8.70
N ILE A 193 21.00 -28.48 9.29
CA ILE A 193 21.53 -28.36 10.67
C ILE A 193 20.61 -29.07 11.66
N VAL A 194 19.29 -28.90 11.54
CA VAL A 194 18.29 -29.54 12.41
C VAL A 194 18.37 -31.06 12.30
N ILE A 195 18.41 -31.61 11.08
CA ILE A 195 18.49 -33.06 10.87
C ILE A 195 19.81 -33.62 11.44
N THR A 196 20.94 -32.96 11.17
CA THR A 196 22.24 -33.38 11.72
C THR A 196 22.22 -33.38 13.25
N PHE A 197 21.72 -32.32 13.88
CA PHE A 197 21.61 -32.26 15.34
C PHE A 197 20.64 -33.31 15.90
N MET A 198 19.57 -33.62 15.18
CA MET A 198 18.63 -34.67 15.57
C MET A 198 19.32 -36.03 15.58
N ILE A 199 20.07 -36.38 14.52
CA ILE A 199 20.85 -37.62 14.45
C ILE A 199 21.93 -37.66 15.54
N SER A 200 22.68 -36.58 15.73
CA SER A 200 23.71 -36.50 16.79
C SER A 200 23.12 -36.69 18.18
N THR A 201 21.91 -36.21 18.44
CA THR A 201 21.23 -36.42 19.72
C THR A 201 20.93 -37.89 19.94
N PHE A 202 20.41 -38.59 18.93
CA PHE A 202 20.14 -40.03 19.01
C PHE A 202 21.42 -40.85 19.24
N LEU A 203 22.53 -40.49 18.59
CA LEU A 203 23.78 -41.25 18.68
C LEU A 203 24.59 -40.96 19.96
N PHE A 204 24.65 -39.70 20.40
CA PHE A 204 25.55 -39.26 21.47
C PHE A 204 24.81 -38.94 22.79
N SER A 205 23.51 -39.22 22.90
CA SER A 205 22.70 -38.92 24.09
C SER A 205 22.85 -37.47 24.58
N ILE A 206 22.83 -36.53 23.64
CA ILE A 206 22.95 -35.10 23.94
C ILE A 206 21.78 -34.65 24.83
N SER A 207 22.08 -33.83 25.84
CA SER A 207 21.06 -33.30 26.76
C SER A 207 19.90 -32.60 26.04
N SER A 208 18.67 -32.85 26.50
CA SER A 208 17.43 -32.27 25.96
C SER A 208 17.46 -30.72 25.92
N SER A 209 18.17 -30.08 26.85
CA SER A 209 18.36 -28.63 26.88
C SER A 209 19.12 -28.07 25.67
N MET A 210 20.09 -28.80 25.12
CA MET A 210 20.86 -28.34 23.96
C MET A 210 20.03 -28.38 22.68
N ILE A 211 19.11 -29.35 22.56
CA ILE A 211 18.17 -29.43 21.44
C ILE A 211 17.28 -28.19 21.42
N VAL A 212 16.67 -27.86 22.55
CA VAL A 212 15.80 -26.68 22.68
C VAL A 212 16.58 -25.40 22.34
N LEU A 213 17.85 -25.29 22.76
CA LEU A 213 18.70 -24.15 22.43
C LEU A 213 18.94 -24.01 20.92
N VAL A 214 19.32 -25.09 20.23
CA VAL A 214 19.60 -25.05 18.78
C VAL A 214 18.35 -24.69 17.98
N TYR A 215 17.21 -25.33 18.30
CA TYR A 215 15.94 -25.04 17.63
C TYR A 215 15.48 -23.60 17.83
N THR A 216 15.63 -23.05 19.05
CA THR A 216 15.24 -21.67 19.35
C THR A 216 16.13 -20.65 18.63
N VAL A 217 17.44 -20.89 18.55
CA VAL A 217 18.38 -20.04 17.79
C VAL A 217 18.03 -20.02 16.30
N ILE A 218 17.77 -21.19 15.71
CA ILE A 218 17.37 -21.29 14.30
C ILE A 218 16.02 -20.60 14.05
N ALA A 219 15.03 -20.81 14.93
CA ALA A 219 13.72 -20.17 14.82
C ALA A 219 13.82 -18.65 14.89
N ILE A 220 14.66 -18.11 15.79
CA ILE A 220 14.92 -16.67 15.91
C ILE A 220 15.60 -16.13 14.65
N SER A 221 16.62 -16.82 14.15
CA SER A 221 17.36 -16.42 12.95
C SER A 221 16.44 -16.34 11.72
N LEU A 222 15.65 -17.40 11.48
CA LEU A 222 14.69 -17.43 10.38
C LEU A 222 13.58 -16.39 10.55
N SER A 223 13.09 -16.17 11.77
CA SER A 223 12.09 -15.14 12.06
C SER A 223 12.63 -13.72 11.81
N ALA A 224 13.89 -13.46 12.18
CA ALA A 224 14.55 -12.18 11.91
C ALA A 224 14.72 -11.97 10.40
N LEU A 225 15.13 -13.00 9.67
CA LEU A 225 15.26 -12.95 8.21
C LEU A 225 13.89 -12.73 7.54
N ALA A 226 12.86 -13.45 7.97
CA ALA A 226 11.48 -13.27 7.50
C ALA A 226 10.95 -11.86 7.78
N TYR A 227 11.30 -11.27 8.93
CA TYR A 227 10.93 -9.90 9.26
C TYR A 227 11.64 -8.88 8.34
N ILE A 228 12.93 -9.07 8.04
CA ILE A 228 13.66 -8.24 7.08
C ILE A 228 12.98 -8.31 5.71
N LEU A 229 12.66 -9.52 5.25
CA LEU A 229 11.95 -9.74 4.00
C LEU A 229 10.59 -9.00 3.98
N TYR A 230 9.76 -9.18 5.01
CA TYR A 230 8.46 -8.50 5.16
C TYR A 230 8.57 -6.96 5.14
N LYS A 231 9.74 -6.43 5.51
CA LYS A 231 9.99 -5.00 5.59
C LYS A 231 10.55 -4.41 4.30
N VAL A 232 11.27 -5.19 3.50
CA VAL A 232 11.84 -4.80 2.20
C VAL A 232 10.83 -4.98 1.07
N LEU A 233 9.93 -5.96 1.17
CA LEU A 233 8.91 -6.17 0.16
C LEU A 233 8.06 -4.91 -0.04
N PRO A 234 7.89 -4.44 -1.30
CA PRO A 234 6.99 -3.35 -1.60
C PRO A 234 5.57 -3.74 -1.17
N ARG A 235 4.86 -2.78 -0.56
CA ARG A 235 3.46 -2.98 -0.17
C ARG A 235 2.57 -2.16 -1.07
N ASP A 236 1.85 -2.84 -1.94
CA ASP A 236 0.83 -2.20 -2.76
C ASP A 236 -0.46 -2.04 -1.93
N ARG A 237 -1.04 -0.84 -1.99
CA ARG A 237 -2.30 -0.54 -1.31
C ARG A 237 -3.46 -1.05 -2.17
N VAL A 238 -3.81 -2.32 -2.01
CA VAL A 238 -4.94 -2.90 -2.74
C VAL A 238 -6.29 -2.26 -2.33
N THR A 239 -6.40 -1.85 -1.07
CA THR A 239 -7.66 -1.34 -0.51
C THR A 239 -7.55 0.07 0.04
N HIS A 240 -8.62 0.84 -0.12
CA HIS A 240 -8.73 2.16 0.48
C HIS A 240 -9.35 2.12 1.89
N ASN A 241 -9.06 3.16 2.68
CA ASN A 241 -9.68 3.43 3.97
C ASN A 241 -10.53 4.71 3.91
N LEU A 242 -11.64 4.65 3.15
CA LEU A 242 -12.60 5.75 3.14
C LEU A 242 -13.34 5.81 4.48
N LYS A 243 -13.56 7.04 4.97
CA LYS A 243 -14.38 7.29 6.15
C LYS A 243 -15.86 7.23 5.74
N ASN A 244 -16.72 6.79 6.66
CA ASN A 244 -18.18 6.81 6.53
C ASN A 244 -18.81 5.86 5.49
N VAL A 245 -18.05 4.95 4.87
CA VAL A 245 -18.64 3.85 4.09
C VAL A 245 -18.44 2.53 4.82
N ARG A 246 -19.54 1.82 5.07
CA ARG A 246 -19.51 0.46 5.63
C ARG A 246 -19.15 -0.51 4.51
N ILE A 247 -17.94 -1.03 4.57
CA ILE A 247 -17.45 -2.06 3.65
C ILE A 247 -17.76 -3.42 4.30
N PRO A 248 -18.72 -4.19 3.76
CA PRO A 248 -19.16 -5.43 4.39
C PRO A 248 -18.03 -6.47 4.40
N GLU A 249 -17.22 -6.55 3.34
CA GLU A 249 -16.07 -7.47 3.28
C GLU A 249 -15.03 -7.17 4.36
N LYS A 250 -14.73 -5.88 4.61
CA LYS A 250 -13.79 -5.45 5.66
C LYS A 250 -14.26 -5.87 7.05
N THR A 251 -15.56 -5.73 7.31
CA THR A 251 -16.16 -6.06 8.61
C THR A 251 -16.16 -7.57 8.81
N ARG A 252 -16.55 -8.34 7.79
CA ARG A 252 -16.51 -9.81 7.81
C ARG A 252 -15.10 -10.33 8.00
N TYR A 253 -14.11 -9.78 7.30
CA TYR A 253 -12.71 -10.15 7.48
C TYR A 253 -12.23 -9.90 8.92
N LYS A 254 -12.53 -8.74 9.51
CA LYS A 254 -12.19 -8.45 10.91
C LYS A 254 -12.82 -9.45 11.87
N ILE A 255 -14.11 -9.75 11.70
CA ILE A 255 -14.83 -10.72 12.54
C ILE A 255 -14.19 -12.11 12.39
N LEU A 256 -13.93 -12.56 11.16
CA LEU A 256 -13.25 -13.83 10.88
C LEU A 256 -11.85 -13.90 11.48
N LEU A 257 -11.10 -12.79 11.47
CA LEU A 257 -9.76 -12.74 12.06
C LEU A 257 -9.83 -12.86 13.59
N VAL A 258 -10.73 -12.12 14.24
CA VAL A 258 -10.93 -12.19 15.70
C VAL A 258 -11.45 -13.57 16.13
N MET A 259 -12.43 -14.12 15.41
CA MET A 259 -12.92 -15.49 15.66
C MET A 259 -11.81 -16.51 15.41
N GLY A 260 -11.07 -16.38 14.31
CA GLY A 260 -9.95 -17.27 14.00
C GLY A 260 -8.87 -17.26 15.08
N LEU A 261 -8.51 -16.10 15.61
CA LEU A 261 -7.54 -15.97 16.71
C LEU A 261 -8.07 -16.58 18.01
N THR A 262 -9.31 -16.29 18.39
CA THR A 262 -9.90 -16.81 19.63
C THR A 262 -10.04 -18.33 19.59
N ILE A 263 -10.51 -18.89 18.46
CA ILE A 263 -10.62 -20.34 18.24
C ILE A 263 -9.23 -20.99 18.19
N SER A 264 -8.25 -20.35 17.54
CA SER A 264 -6.86 -20.81 17.49
C SER A 264 -6.27 -21.00 18.88
N ILE A 265 -6.43 -20.00 19.76
CA ILE A 265 -5.94 -20.05 21.15
C ILE A 265 -6.67 -21.15 21.93
N LEU A 266 -7.99 -21.25 21.79
CA LEU A 266 -8.79 -22.25 22.51
C LEU A 266 -8.40 -23.68 22.12
N ILE A 267 -8.25 -23.95 20.83
CA ILE A 267 -7.80 -25.25 20.31
C ILE A 267 -6.39 -25.55 20.80
N GLY A 268 -5.47 -24.59 20.74
CA GLY A 268 -4.10 -24.77 21.23
C GLY A 268 -4.05 -25.19 22.71
N ILE A 269 -4.82 -24.51 23.57
CA ILE A 269 -4.89 -24.83 25.01
C ILE A 269 -5.52 -26.20 25.23
N LEU A 270 -6.59 -26.53 24.51
CA LEU A 270 -7.29 -27.80 24.63
C LEU A 270 -6.40 -28.98 24.22
N THR A 271 -5.73 -28.87 23.07
CA THR A 271 -4.80 -29.91 22.57
C THR A 271 -3.65 -30.11 23.55
N TYR A 272 -3.11 -29.03 24.14
CA TYR A 272 -2.06 -29.14 25.16
C TYR A 272 -2.54 -29.89 26.41
N LYS A 273 -3.77 -29.61 26.88
CA LYS A 273 -4.33 -30.29 28.05
C LYS A 273 -4.62 -31.77 27.83
N ILE A 274 -5.01 -32.16 26.62
CA ILE A 274 -5.38 -33.55 26.30
C ILE A 274 -4.13 -34.41 26.03
N PHE A 275 -3.21 -33.92 25.21
CA PHE A 275 -2.07 -34.71 24.74
C PHE A 275 -0.77 -34.45 25.51
N GLY A 276 -0.66 -33.34 26.25
CA GLY A 276 0.58 -32.93 26.92
C GLY A 276 1.70 -32.47 25.97
N ASP A 277 1.54 -32.68 24.67
CA ASP A 277 2.53 -32.35 23.64
C ASP A 277 2.40 -30.91 23.13
N SER A 278 3.45 -30.13 23.34
CA SER A 278 3.52 -28.72 22.90
C SER A 278 3.54 -28.58 21.38
N TYR A 279 4.11 -29.54 20.64
CA TYR A 279 4.21 -29.49 19.18
C TYR A 279 2.85 -29.70 18.48
N LEU A 280 2.03 -30.60 19.01
CA LEU A 280 0.68 -30.85 18.50
C LEU A 280 -0.25 -29.67 18.79
N ALA A 281 -0.08 -29.03 19.95
CA ALA A 281 -0.84 -27.83 20.32
C ALA A 281 -0.59 -26.67 19.34
N ILE A 282 0.66 -26.41 18.94
CA ILE A 282 0.99 -25.33 18.02
C ILE A 282 0.46 -25.62 16.60
N SER A 283 0.62 -26.85 16.12
CA SER A 283 0.16 -27.24 14.78
C SER A 283 -1.36 -27.16 14.65
N THR A 284 -2.10 -27.62 15.67
CA THR A 284 -3.57 -27.57 15.69
C THR A 284 -4.10 -26.15 15.88
N ALA A 285 -3.41 -25.32 16.66
CA ALA A 285 -3.75 -23.91 16.81
C ALA A 285 -3.59 -23.12 15.49
N ALA A 286 -2.71 -23.55 14.57
CA ALA A 286 -2.51 -22.85 13.30
C ALA A 286 -3.65 -23.07 12.29
N LEU A 287 -4.37 -24.19 12.36
CA LEU A 287 -5.44 -24.56 11.40
C LEU A 287 -6.55 -23.50 11.28
N PRO A 288 -7.14 -22.98 12.36
CA PRO A 288 -8.18 -21.95 12.28
C PRO A 288 -7.73 -20.65 11.60
N LEU A 289 -6.43 -20.32 11.66
CA LEU A 289 -5.88 -19.10 11.06
C LEU A 289 -5.80 -19.18 9.52
N VAL A 290 -5.89 -20.38 8.94
CA VAL A 290 -5.93 -20.56 7.49
C VAL A 290 -7.23 -19.99 6.91
N ILE A 291 -8.35 -20.07 7.64
CA ILE A 291 -9.68 -19.63 7.20
C ILE A 291 -9.71 -18.12 6.85
N PRO A 292 -9.31 -17.18 7.74
CA PRO A 292 -9.29 -15.76 7.39
C PRO A 292 -8.28 -15.46 6.27
N GLY A 293 -7.20 -16.26 6.14
CA GLY A 293 -6.24 -16.14 5.04
C GLY A 293 -6.86 -16.48 3.68
N LEU A 294 -7.60 -17.58 3.58
CA LEU A 294 -8.32 -17.96 2.36
C LEU A 294 -9.41 -16.93 2.00
N TYR A 295 -10.12 -16.41 3.00
CA TYR A 295 -11.10 -15.35 2.78
C TYR A 295 -10.45 -14.06 2.25
N ALA A 296 -9.31 -13.64 2.81
CA ALA A 296 -8.55 -12.49 2.32
C ALA A 296 -8.14 -12.66 0.85
N ARG A 297 -7.64 -13.86 0.49
CA ARG A 297 -7.27 -14.18 -0.90
C ARG A 297 -8.47 -14.10 -1.85
N HIS A 298 -9.65 -14.58 -1.42
CA HIS A 298 -10.87 -14.48 -2.21
C HIS A 298 -11.30 -13.03 -2.45
N VAL A 299 -11.27 -12.21 -1.39
CA VAL A 299 -11.58 -10.77 -1.49
C VAL A 299 -10.59 -10.06 -2.42
N GLU A 300 -9.29 -10.33 -2.29
CA GLU A 300 -8.28 -9.73 -3.15
C GLU A 300 -8.49 -10.12 -4.63
N LYS A 301 -8.80 -11.38 -4.91
CA LYS A 301 -9.13 -11.85 -6.26
C LYS A 301 -10.34 -11.09 -6.83
N LYS A 302 -11.40 -10.93 -6.03
CA LYS A 302 -12.59 -10.16 -6.41
C LYS A 302 -12.25 -8.70 -6.73
N ILE A 303 -11.43 -8.04 -5.91
CA ILE A 303 -11.00 -6.64 -6.14
C ILE A 303 -10.22 -6.54 -7.45
N ARG A 304 -9.30 -7.48 -7.71
CA ARG A 304 -8.50 -7.51 -8.94
C ARG A 304 -9.34 -7.72 -10.19
N GLU A 305 -10.38 -8.57 -10.11
CA GLU A 305 -11.35 -8.74 -11.18
C GLU A 305 -12.13 -7.43 -11.43
N ILE A 306 -12.57 -6.74 -10.38
CA ILE A 306 -13.25 -5.44 -10.47
C ILE A 306 -12.34 -4.41 -11.16
N GLU A 307 -11.07 -4.33 -10.78
CA GLU A 307 -10.08 -3.41 -11.36
C GLU A 307 -9.88 -3.67 -12.85
N SER A 308 -9.75 -4.93 -13.25
CA SER A 308 -9.61 -5.30 -14.67
C SER A 308 -10.82 -4.89 -15.52
N PHE A 309 -12.04 -5.13 -15.04
CA PHE A 309 -13.25 -4.66 -15.72
C PHE A 309 -13.41 -3.14 -15.67
N PHE A 310 -12.88 -2.49 -14.63
CA PHE A 310 -12.92 -1.04 -14.48
C PHE A 310 -12.06 -0.33 -15.53
N THR A 311 -10.89 -0.87 -15.88
CA THR A 311 -10.04 -0.36 -16.98
C THR A 311 -10.79 -0.32 -18.32
N ILE A 312 -11.62 -1.33 -18.60
CA ILE A 312 -12.42 -1.40 -19.82
C ILE A 312 -13.58 -0.40 -19.73
N PHE A 313 -14.27 -0.38 -18.59
CA PHE A 313 -15.38 0.52 -18.33
C PHE A 313 -14.98 1.99 -18.46
N ILE A 314 -13.90 2.43 -17.82
CA ILE A 314 -13.50 3.85 -17.78
C ILE A 314 -13.21 4.39 -19.18
N ARG A 315 -12.61 3.54 -20.04
CA ARG A 315 -12.34 3.87 -21.44
C ARG A 315 -13.63 3.98 -22.26
N SER A 316 -14.49 2.95 -22.20
CA SER A 316 -15.78 2.96 -22.89
C SER A 316 -16.70 4.09 -22.42
N PHE A 317 -16.68 4.38 -21.11
CA PHE A 317 -17.43 5.48 -20.51
C PHE A 317 -16.92 6.83 -20.98
N GLY A 318 -15.61 7.06 -20.98
CA GLY A 318 -15.03 8.30 -21.49
C GLY A 318 -15.38 8.58 -22.96
N LEU A 319 -15.33 7.56 -23.82
CA LEU A 319 -15.73 7.65 -25.22
C LEU A 319 -17.22 7.98 -25.37
N THR A 320 -18.08 7.27 -24.64
CA THR A 320 -19.54 7.47 -24.73
C THR A 320 -19.96 8.82 -24.17
N TYR A 321 -19.34 9.26 -23.07
CA TYR A 321 -19.62 10.56 -22.46
C TYR A 321 -19.20 11.72 -23.38
N SER A 322 -18.11 11.57 -24.13
CA SER A 322 -17.67 12.58 -25.09
C SER A 322 -18.68 12.78 -26.24
N MET A 323 -19.47 11.75 -26.54
CA MET A 323 -20.58 11.85 -27.51
C MET A 323 -21.87 12.37 -26.86
N ILE A 324 -22.14 11.96 -25.62
CA ILE A 324 -23.36 12.31 -24.87
C ILE A 324 -22.94 12.84 -23.49
N PRO A 325 -22.80 14.18 -23.32
CA PRO A 325 -22.26 14.81 -22.11
C PRO A 325 -23.29 14.87 -20.98
N HIS A 326 -23.86 13.72 -20.65
CA HIS A 326 -24.80 13.54 -19.56
C HIS A 326 -24.50 12.20 -18.86
N THR A 327 -24.13 12.29 -17.58
CA THR A 327 -23.60 11.14 -16.80
C THR A 327 -24.54 9.94 -16.80
N ALA A 328 -25.84 10.14 -16.53
CA ALA A 328 -26.80 9.04 -16.45
C ALA A 328 -27.01 8.31 -17.79
N THR A 329 -27.16 9.04 -18.90
CA THR A 329 -27.38 8.45 -20.23
C THR A 329 -26.11 7.80 -20.77
N ALA A 330 -24.93 8.39 -20.54
CA ALA A 330 -23.64 7.78 -20.87
C ALA A 330 -23.42 6.49 -20.07
N LEU A 331 -23.77 6.50 -18.77
CA LEU A 331 -23.69 5.31 -17.92
C LEU A 331 -24.69 4.24 -18.36
N ALA A 332 -25.93 4.61 -18.73
CA ALA A 332 -26.93 3.68 -19.25
C ALA A 332 -26.48 3.01 -20.55
N SER A 333 -25.90 3.80 -21.45
CA SER A 333 -25.41 3.34 -22.75
C SER A 333 -24.25 2.36 -22.59
N THR A 334 -23.28 2.69 -21.73
CA THR A 334 -22.11 1.85 -21.46
C THR A 334 -22.48 0.55 -20.76
N LEU A 335 -23.45 0.59 -19.83
CA LEU A 335 -23.96 -0.59 -19.12
C LEU A 335 -24.74 -1.59 -19.98
N ARG A 336 -25.01 -1.29 -21.25
CA ARG A 336 -25.50 -2.29 -22.21
C ARG A 336 -24.46 -3.38 -22.48
N SER A 337 -23.18 -3.02 -22.38
CA SER A 337 -22.08 -3.99 -22.36
C SER A 337 -21.89 -4.53 -20.93
N GLY A 338 -21.76 -5.85 -20.78
CA GLY A 338 -21.56 -6.48 -19.47
C GLY A 338 -20.12 -6.32 -18.97
N TYR A 339 -19.94 -5.93 -17.71
CA TYR A 339 -18.64 -5.73 -17.05
C TYR A 339 -18.41 -6.74 -15.90
N GLY A 340 -18.89 -7.97 -16.04
CA GLY A 340 -18.72 -9.01 -15.03
C GLY A 340 -19.18 -8.58 -13.63
N PRO A 341 -18.37 -8.78 -12.56
CA PRO A 341 -18.68 -8.36 -11.19
C PRO A 341 -18.95 -6.86 -11.03
N LEU A 342 -18.32 -6.02 -11.86
CA LEU A 342 -18.46 -4.56 -11.79
C LEU A 342 -19.87 -4.08 -12.19
N THR A 343 -20.55 -4.83 -13.07
CA THR A 343 -21.90 -4.50 -13.59
C THR A 343 -22.90 -4.21 -12.47
N THR A 344 -22.88 -5.00 -11.40
CA THR A 344 -23.82 -4.83 -10.27
C THR A 344 -23.61 -3.49 -9.56
N TYR A 345 -22.35 -3.09 -9.37
CA TYR A 345 -21.99 -1.82 -8.73
C TYR A 345 -22.34 -0.63 -9.63
N LEU A 346 -22.10 -0.74 -10.94
CA LEU A 346 -22.46 0.29 -11.91
C LEU A 346 -23.98 0.46 -12.06
N LYS A 347 -24.76 -0.63 -12.04
CA LYS A 347 -26.23 -0.55 -12.02
C LYS A 347 -26.76 0.16 -10.78
N ARG A 348 -26.15 -0.07 -9.61
CA ARG A 348 -26.49 0.67 -8.37
C ARG A 348 -26.12 2.14 -8.46
N LEU A 349 -24.96 2.46 -9.04
CA LEU A 349 -24.56 3.85 -9.31
C LEU A 349 -25.59 4.55 -10.21
N LEU A 350 -25.99 3.91 -11.31
CA LEU A 350 -26.99 4.43 -12.23
C LEU A 350 -28.36 4.62 -11.54
N ALA A 351 -28.79 3.65 -10.73
CA ALA A 351 -30.04 3.77 -9.97
C ALA A 351 -30.00 4.95 -8.99
N ARG A 352 -28.86 5.22 -8.32
CA ARG A 352 -28.68 6.37 -7.43
C ARG A 352 -28.78 7.69 -8.18
N ILE A 353 -28.12 7.80 -9.34
CA ILE A 353 -28.15 9.01 -10.17
C ILE A 353 -29.58 9.25 -10.68
N ASN A 354 -30.27 8.21 -11.16
CA ASN A 354 -31.65 8.31 -11.63
C ASN A 354 -32.66 8.63 -10.52
N ALA A 355 -32.36 8.24 -9.28
CA ALA A 355 -33.15 8.60 -8.10
C ALA A 355 -32.95 10.05 -7.65
N GLY A 356 -32.12 10.85 -8.34
CA GLY A 356 -31.87 12.25 -8.01
C GLY A 356 -30.86 12.47 -6.88
N ILE A 357 -30.09 11.44 -6.49
CA ILE A 357 -28.99 11.61 -5.53
C ILE A 357 -27.87 12.41 -6.19
N GLU A 358 -27.28 13.35 -5.44
CA GLU A 358 -26.14 14.15 -5.91
C GLU A 358 -25.03 13.25 -6.48
N ALA A 359 -24.56 13.58 -7.69
CA ALA A 359 -23.59 12.76 -8.41
C ALA A 359 -22.32 12.50 -7.59
N LYS A 360 -21.84 13.50 -6.84
CA LYS A 360 -20.65 13.39 -5.96
C LYS A 360 -20.83 12.27 -4.93
N ILE A 361 -21.99 12.23 -4.27
CA ILE A 361 -22.33 11.21 -3.27
C ILE A 361 -22.51 9.85 -3.95
N ALA A 362 -23.20 9.80 -5.10
CA ALA A 362 -23.40 8.55 -5.84
C ALA A 362 -22.06 7.88 -6.22
N TRP A 363 -21.10 8.67 -6.72
CA TRP A 363 -19.74 8.21 -6.99
C TRP A 363 -18.97 7.83 -5.72
N TYR A 364 -19.12 8.58 -4.61
CA TYR A 364 -18.50 8.23 -3.33
C TYR A 364 -18.93 6.85 -2.83
N GLN A 365 -20.23 6.57 -2.88
CA GLN A 365 -20.77 5.26 -2.51
C GLN A 365 -20.27 4.16 -3.45
N PHE A 366 -20.17 4.41 -4.77
CA PHE A 366 -19.62 3.46 -5.73
C PHE A 366 -18.16 3.10 -5.42
N ILE A 367 -17.33 4.10 -5.11
CA ILE A 367 -15.95 3.86 -4.69
C ILE A 367 -15.95 2.97 -3.44
N GLY A 368 -16.72 3.32 -2.41
CA GLY A 368 -16.75 2.55 -1.17
C GLY A 368 -17.27 1.11 -1.33
N GLU A 369 -18.16 0.85 -2.29
CA GLU A 369 -18.67 -0.51 -2.57
C GLU A 369 -17.68 -1.41 -3.32
N THR A 370 -16.78 -0.84 -4.12
CA THR A 370 -15.77 -1.60 -4.88
C THR A 370 -14.54 -1.95 -4.05
N TRP A 371 -14.29 -1.20 -2.97
CA TRP A 371 -13.16 -1.36 -2.04
C TRP A 371 -11.75 -1.29 -2.68
N SER A 372 -11.63 -0.88 -3.93
CA SER A 372 -10.35 -0.72 -4.64
C SER A 372 -9.77 0.69 -4.47
N GLU A 373 -8.47 0.78 -4.20
CA GLU A 373 -7.72 2.04 -4.17
C GLU A 373 -7.56 2.64 -5.58
N ILE A 374 -7.31 1.80 -6.58
CA ILE A 374 -7.15 2.21 -7.97
C ILE A 374 -8.45 2.81 -8.51
N VAL A 375 -9.59 2.15 -8.26
CA VAL A 375 -10.91 2.67 -8.64
C VAL A 375 -11.16 4.02 -7.97
N ARG A 376 -10.83 4.17 -6.68
CA ARG A 376 -10.97 5.45 -5.97
C ARG A 376 -10.21 6.57 -6.67
N ARG A 377 -8.92 6.37 -6.97
CA ARG A 377 -8.08 7.39 -7.59
C ARG A 377 -8.56 7.75 -9.00
N ASN A 378 -8.89 6.75 -9.81
CA ASN A 378 -9.40 6.97 -11.16
C ASN A 378 -10.77 7.68 -11.17
N VAL A 379 -11.70 7.30 -10.29
CA VAL A 379 -13.00 7.99 -10.18
C VAL A 379 -12.84 9.42 -9.71
N ASN A 380 -11.90 9.69 -8.79
CA ASN A 380 -11.59 11.05 -8.35
C ASN A 380 -11.16 11.93 -9.55
N ILE A 381 -10.25 11.42 -10.39
CA ILE A 381 -9.78 12.12 -11.60
C ILE A 381 -10.92 12.27 -12.62
N LEU A 382 -11.69 11.22 -12.86
CA LEU A 382 -12.81 11.23 -13.79
C LEU A 382 -13.86 12.27 -13.40
N TYR A 383 -14.29 12.27 -12.14
CA TYR A 383 -15.31 13.20 -11.65
C TYR A 383 -14.84 14.64 -11.76
N ASP A 384 -13.57 14.92 -11.42
CA ASP A 384 -13.04 16.26 -11.55
C ASP A 384 -12.93 16.70 -13.01
N SER A 385 -12.56 15.77 -13.91
CA SER A 385 -12.50 16.01 -15.34
C SER A 385 -13.88 16.30 -15.96
N ILE A 386 -14.92 15.62 -15.49
CA ILE A 386 -16.32 15.92 -15.86
C ILE A 386 -16.67 17.37 -15.48
N ASN A 387 -16.33 17.78 -14.25
CA ASN A 387 -16.65 19.11 -13.74
C ASN A 387 -15.90 20.23 -14.49
N THR A 388 -14.70 19.94 -15.00
CA THR A 388 -13.91 20.93 -15.77
C THR A 388 -14.22 20.92 -17.26
N GLY A 389 -15.15 20.07 -17.74
CA GLY A 389 -15.46 19.95 -19.17
C GLY A 389 -14.29 19.40 -19.99
N ALA A 390 -13.48 18.52 -19.40
CA ALA A 390 -12.32 17.95 -20.06
C ALA A 390 -12.71 16.93 -21.16
N ASP A 391 -11.78 16.66 -22.08
CA ASP A 391 -11.98 15.67 -23.16
C ASP A 391 -11.94 14.25 -22.56
N LEU A 392 -13.13 13.73 -22.23
CA LEU A 392 -13.23 12.44 -21.54
C LEU A 392 -12.83 11.24 -22.40
N ALA A 393 -12.75 11.36 -23.72
CA ALA A 393 -12.24 10.30 -24.58
C ALA A 393 -10.74 10.09 -24.33
N ARG A 394 -9.99 11.21 -24.24
CA ARG A 394 -8.57 11.20 -23.87
C ARG A 394 -8.38 10.80 -22.41
N VAL A 395 -9.15 11.38 -21.50
CA VAL A 395 -9.06 11.05 -20.07
C VAL A 395 -9.35 9.57 -19.84
N GLY A 396 -10.42 9.01 -20.41
CA GLY A 396 -10.76 7.60 -20.29
C GLY A 396 -9.67 6.67 -20.83
N THR A 397 -8.99 7.07 -21.91
CA THR A 397 -7.84 6.33 -22.44
C THR A 397 -6.66 6.38 -21.48
N VAL A 398 -6.30 7.57 -21.00
CA VAL A 398 -5.16 7.75 -20.09
C VAL A 398 -5.40 7.07 -18.74
N LEU A 399 -6.60 7.17 -18.18
CA LEU A 399 -6.96 6.47 -16.95
C LEU A 399 -6.85 4.95 -17.14
N SER A 400 -7.22 4.43 -18.30
CA SER A 400 -7.08 2.99 -18.60
C SER A 400 -5.62 2.53 -18.70
N GLU A 401 -4.66 3.42 -19.01
CA GLU A 401 -3.22 3.11 -19.02
C GLU A 401 -2.60 3.18 -17.61
N THR A 402 -3.21 3.97 -16.71
CA THR A 402 -2.75 4.16 -15.33
C THR A 402 -3.38 3.20 -14.31
N THR A 403 -4.38 2.43 -14.75
CA THR A 403 -5.05 1.37 -13.97
C THR A 403 -4.25 0.07 -14.11
#